data_AF-A0A7L4KHY8-F1
#
_entry.id   AF-A0A7L4KHY8-F1
#
_cell.length_a   1.000
_cell.length_b   1.000
_cell.length_c   1.000
_cell.angle_alpha   90.00
_cell.angle_beta   90.00
_cell.angle_gamma   90.00
#
_symmetry.space_group_name_H-M   'P 1'
#
loop_
_entity.id
_entity.type
_entity.pdbx_description
1 polymer ?
#
loop_
_entity_poly.entity_id
_entity_poly.type
_entity_poly.pdbx_seq_one_letter_code
_entity_poly.pdbx_strand_id
1 'polypeptide(L)'
;MDMGNQHPSIKRLHEIQKEVKEIEQQVAVFSGLSTDRDYKKLERSLTKQLFEIDSVDTEGKGDIQQARKRAAQETERLLKELEQNANHPRRLEIEALFKEAQSLVEREITPFYKGGNCISDEFEEGIQDIVLRLTQVKTGGKVSLRKARYRTLTKVCAVQEIIESGVKQQLSLPLSNDAHPSVSKINSVMCDVNKARGTLIALLMGVSSNDTCRHLSCVLTGLIADLDALDVCGRTEIRNYRKEVVEEINKLQKYLDLDEEANSTHAYDLAQNQSILKIEEIRKKMKEVNALLLKTEQKQDLYLGSKAELQGLIAHLDEVSPGKNPCIREARRRAVIEVQTLITYIDLKEALEKRQMYPEQTAAEHQSHKAVWTVLGNLSQIQQEVISFDGNRTDKNYMRLEELLTKQLLALDAVDPQGDERCKAARKQAVKLAQNILYYLDMKTDEWEY
;
A
#
# COMPACT_ATOMS: atom_id res chain seq x y z
N MET A 1 -46.93 -19.18 -30.86
CA MET A 1 -45.90 -19.03 -29.82
C MET A 1 -46.12 -20.16 -28.85
N ASP A 2 -45.44 -21.28 -29.07
CA ASP A 2 -45.69 -22.53 -28.36
C ASP A 2 -44.86 -22.52 -27.06
N MET A 3 -45.52 -22.24 -25.92
CA MET A 3 -44.96 -22.41 -24.58
C MET A 3 -44.96 -23.91 -24.23
N GLY A 4 -44.30 -24.70 -25.09
CA GLY A 4 -44.22 -26.15 -24.98
C GLY A 4 -43.34 -26.56 -23.81
N ASN A 5 -43.84 -27.55 -23.04
CA ASN A 5 -43.18 -28.19 -21.90
C ASN A 5 -41.67 -28.39 -22.12
N GLN A 6 -40.83 -27.56 -21.47
CA GLN A 6 -39.38 -27.80 -21.42
C GLN A 6 -39.12 -29.19 -20.82
N HIS A 7 -38.25 -29.95 -21.49
CA HIS A 7 -37.83 -31.30 -21.08
C HIS A 7 -37.35 -31.32 -19.62
N PRO A 8 -37.71 -32.32 -18.79
CA PRO A 8 -37.28 -32.41 -17.39
C PRO A 8 -35.76 -32.29 -17.22
N SER A 9 -34.97 -33.00 -18.02
CA SER A 9 -33.50 -32.91 -18.03
C SER A 9 -32.98 -31.50 -18.37
N ILE A 10 -33.65 -30.80 -19.29
CA ILE A 10 -33.28 -29.42 -19.63
C ILE A 10 -33.60 -28.50 -18.45
N LYS A 11 -34.76 -28.63 -17.81
CA LYS A 11 -35.09 -27.86 -16.59
C LYS A 11 -34.07 -28.09 -15.49
N ARG A 12 -33.69 -29.35 -15.24
CA ARG A 12 -32.68 -29.71 -14.24
C ARG A 12 -31.31 -29.09 -14.55
N LEU A 13 -30.87 -29.12 -15.81
CA LEU A 13 -29.62 -28.47 -16.23
C LEU A 13 -29.67 -26.95 -16.03
N HIS A 14 -30.81 -26.30 -16.26
CA HIS A 14 -30.96 -24.86 -15.99
C HIS A 14 -30.90 -24.54 -14.49
N GLU A 15 -31.49 -25.38 -13.64
CA GLU A 15 -31.37 -25.24 -12.17
C GLU A 15 -29.92 -25.34 -11.72
N ILE A 16 -29.21 -26.38 -12.17
CA ILE A 16 -27.78 -26.55 -11.86
C ILE A 16 -26.96 -25.36 -12.38
N GLN A 17 -27.21 -24.90 -13.60
CA GLN A 17 -26.53 -23.72 -14.14
C GLN A 17 -26.77 -22.45 -13.32
N LYS A 18 -27.96 -22.29 -12.72
CA LYS A 18 -28.22 -21.18 -11.80
C LYS A 18 -27.35 -21.27 -10.55
N GLU A 19 -27.24 -22.45 -9.95
CA GLU A 19 -26.37 -22.68 -8.78
C GLU A 19 -24.88 -22.47 -9.15
N VAL A 20 -24.45 -22.98 -10.30
CA VAL A 20 -23.08 -22.78 -10.82
C VAL A 20 -22.77 -21.29 -10.99
N LYS A 21 -23.73 -20.49 -11.46
CA LYS A 21 -23.57 -19.03 -11.62
C LYS A 21 -23.44 -18.27 -10.29
N GLU A 22 -24.09 -18.75 -9.23
CA GLU A 22 -23.91 -18.20 -7.87
C GLU A 22 -22.53 -18.55 -7.30
N ILE A 23 -22.00 -19.73 -7.64
CA ILE A 23 -20.64 -20.14 -7.25
C ILE A 23 -19.59 -19.40 -8.07
N GLU A 24 -19.82 -19.15 -9.37
CA GLU A 24 -18.95 -18.37 -10.25
C GLU A 24 -18.60 -17.01 -9.64
N GLN A 25 -19.60 -16.28 -9.11
CA GLN A 25 -19.37 -15.00 -8.44
C GLN A 25 -18.43 -15.13 -7.24
N GLN A 26 -18.53 -16.22 -6.48
CA GLN A 26 -17.67 -16.49 -5.33
C GLN A 26 -16.25 -16.87 -5.75
N VAL A 27 -16.10 -17.64 -6.84
CA VAL A 27 -14.80 -17.99 -7.42
C VAL A 27 -14.07 -16.74 -7.94
N ALA A 28 -14.79 -15.84 -8.63
CA ALA A 28 -14.22 -14.62 -9.18
C ALA A 28 -13.63 -13.69 -8.10
N VAL A 29 -14.23 -13.65 -6.91
CA VAL A 29 -13.76 -12.85 -5.76
C VAL A 29 -12.98 -13.66 -4.73
N PHE A 30 -12.68 -14.92 -5.01
CA PHE A 30 -11.90 -15.77 -4.13
C PHE A 30 -10.45 -15.30 -4.12
N SER A 31 -9.91 -15.06 -2.93
CA SER A 31 -8.56 -14.51 -2.72
C SER A 31 -7.74 -15.31 -1.69
N GLY A 32 -8.24 -16.48 -1.30
CA GLY A 32 -7.57 -17.36 -0.35
C GLY A 32 -6.52 -18.26 -0.99
N LEU A 33 -5.94 -19.15 -0.18
CA LEU A 33 -5.07 -20.24 -0.62
C LEU A 33 -5.84 -21.55 -0.78
N SER A 34 -5.21 -22.54 -1.40
CA SER A 34 -5.77 -23.88 -1.58
C SER A 34 -5.94 -24.65 -0.27
N THR A 35 -5.28 -24.20 0.81
CA THR A 35 -5.42 -24.72 2.18
C THR A 35 -6.63 -24.16 2.91
N ASP A 36 -7.25 -23.10 2.40
CA ASP A 36 -8.30 -22.38 3.12
C ASP A 36 -9.61 -23.16 3.13
N ARG A 37 -10.38 -23.00 4.21
CA ARG A 37 -11.70 -23.66 4.34
C ARG A 37 -12.66 -23.23 3.24
N ASP A 38 -12.62 -21.96 2.85
CA ASP A 38 -13.47 -21.41 1.80
C ASP A 38 -13.13 -21.98 0.42
N TYR A 39 -11.84 -22.18 0.13
CA TYR A 39 -11.42 -22.91 -1.08
C TYR A 39 -12.04 -24.30 -1.10
N LYS A 40 -11.86 -25.07 -0.01
CA LYS A 40 -12.38 -26.43 0.10
C LYS A 40 -13.90 -26.49 0.01
N LYS A 41 -14.60 -25.46 0.48
CA LYS A 41 -16.06 -25.35 0.34
C LYS A 41 -16.45 -25.12 -1.12
N LEU A 42 -15.82 -24.18 -1.82
CA LEU A 42 -16.09 -23.89 -3.23
C LEU A 42 -15.76 -25.08 -4.13
N GLU A 43 -14.60 -25.71 -3.92
CA GLU A 43 -14.15 -26.92 -4.62
C GLU A 43 -15.17 -28.06 -4.48
N ARG A 44 -15.64 -28.33 -3.25
CA ARG A 44 -16.67 -29.34 -3.00
C ARG A 44 -18.00 -28.99 -3.68
N SER A 45 -18.42 -27.73 -3.62
CA SER A 45 -19.67 -27.28 -4.26
C SER A 45 -19.62 -27.46 -5.77
N LEU A 46 -18.55 -27.04 -6.44
CA LEU A 46 -18.37 -27.22 -7.89
C LEU A 46 -18.29 -28.71 -8.27
N THR A 47 -17.54 -29.51 -7.51
CA THR A 47 -17.43 -30.96 -7.73
C THR A 47 -18.79 -31.65 -7.59
N LYS A 48 -19.61 -31.22 -6.62
CA LYS A 48 -20.99 -31.69 -6.49
C LYS A 48 -21.82 -31.34 -7.73
N GLN A 49 -21.73 -30.11 -8.24
CA GLN A 49 -22.46 -29.72 -9.46
C GLN A 49 -22.03 -30.56 -10.67
N LEU A 50 -20.74 -30.90 -10.81
CA LEU A 50 -20.30 -31.82 -11.87
C LEU A 50 -20.98 -33.19 -11.78
N PHE A 51 -21.03 -33.79 -10.59
CA PHE A 51 -21.73 -35.05 -10.40
C PHE A 51 -23.24 -34.95 -10.73
N GLU A 52 -23.89 -33.86 -10.34
CA GLU A 52 -25.29 -33.61 -10.68
C GLU A 52 -25.48 -33.48 -12.20
N ILE A 53 -24.60 -32.77 -12.90
CA ILE A 53 -24.62 -32.63 -14.36
C ILE A 53 -24.46 -34.00 -15.04
N ASP A 54 -23.51 -34.80 -14.58
CA ASP A 54 -23.24 -36.14 -15.13
C ASP A 54 -24.41 -37.11 -14.90
N SER A 55 -25.14 -36.93 -13.80
CA SER A 55 -26.34 -37.74 -13.49
C SER A 55 -27.55 -37.44 -14.38
N VAL A 56 -27.54 -36.33 -15.13
CA VAL A 56 -28.65 -35.96 -16.02
C VAL A 56 -28.74 -36.94 -17.19
N ASP A 57 -29.85 -37.67 -17.25
CA ASP A 57 -30.20 -38.50 -18.39
C ASP A 57 -30.53 -37.64 -19.61
N THR A 58 -29.88 -37.97 -20.72
CA THR A 58 -30.02 -37.27 -21.99
C THR A 58 -30.95 -37.97 -22.96
N GLU A 59 -31.34 -39.23 -22.69
CA GLU A 59 -32.20 -40.04 -23.57
C GLU A 59 -31.69 -40.11 -25.03
N GLY A 60 -30.39 -39.91 -25.25
CA GLY A 60 -29.80 -39.80 -26.60
C GLY A 60 -30.14 -38.52 -27.36
N LYS A 61 -30.86 -37.57 -26.76
CA LYS A 61 -31.25 -36.29 -27.39
C LYS A 61 -30.05 -35.35 -27.48
N GLY A 62 -29.65 -35.02 -28.71
CA GLY A 62 -28.43 -34.27 -28.99
C GLY A 62 -28.38 -32.86 -28.39
N ASP A 63 -29.52 -32.17 -28.32
CA ASP A 63 -29.67 -30.87 -27.67
C ASP A 63 -29.41 -30.95 -26.16
N ILE A 64 -29.93 -31.97 -25.48
CA ILE A 64 -29.70 -32.21 -24.05
C ILE A 64 -28.24 -32.61 -23.78
N GLN A 65 -27.67 -33.48 -24.62
CA GLN A 65 -26.25 -33.85 -24.54
C GLN A 65 -25.34 -32.63 -24.68
N GLN A 66 -25.65 -31.75 -25.62
CA GLN A 66 -24.90 -30.52 -25.83
C GLN A 66 -25.05 -29.57 -24.63
N ALA A 67 -26.25 -29.41 -24.09
CA ALA A 67 -26.49 -28.59 -22.91
C ALA A 67 -25.72 -29.12 -21.68
N ARG A 68 -25.76 -30.43 -21.45
CA ARG A 68 -24.99 -31.11 -20.39
C ARG A 68 -23.49 -30.90 -20.56
N LYS A 69 -22.97 -31.11 -21.77
CA LYS A 69 -21.55 -30.89 -22.08
C LYS A 69 -21.11 -29.45 -21.81
N ARG A 70 -21.90 -28.45 -22.22
CA ARG A 70 -21.59 -27.04 -21.93
C ARG A 70 -21.60 -26.76 -20.43
N ALA A 71 -22.59 -27.27 -19.70
CA ALA A 71 -22.67 -27.11 -18.24
C ALA A 71 -21.43 -27.70 -17.55
N ALA A 72 -21.04 -28.93 -17.91
CA ALA A 72 -19.85 -29.59 -17.35
C ALA A 72 -18.57 -28.80 -17.66
N GLN A 73 -18.38 -28.37 -18.91
CA GLN A 73 -17.24 -27.57 -19.32
C GLN A 73 -17.14 -26.24 -18.55
N GLU A 74 -18.28 -25.61 -18.29
CA GLU A 74 -18.33 -24.37 -17.49
C GLU A 74 -17.92 -24.62 -16.04
N THR A 75 -18.47 -25.67 -15.40
CA THR A 75 -18.11 -26.00 -14.02
C THR A 75 -16.65 -26.43 -13.88
N GLU A 76 -16.11 -27.19 -14.83
CA GLU A 76 -14.68 -27.53 -14.90
C GLU A 76 -13.79 -26.29 -15.09
N ARG A 77 -14.23 -25.33 -15.90
CA ARG A 77 -13.53 -24.04 -16.09
C ARG A 77 -13.43 -23.30 -14.76
N LEU A 78 -14.53 -23.24 -13.98
CA LEU A 78 -14.54 -22.58 -12.68
C LEU A 78 -13.65 -23.29 -11.64
N LEU A 79 -13.56 -24.62 -11.66
CA LEU A 79 -12.61 -25.35 -10.80
C LEU A 79 -11.16 -24.97 -11.13
N LYS A 80 -10.82 -24.92 -12.43
CA LYS A 80 -9.48 -24.48 -12.87
C LYS A 80 -9.20 -23.04 -12.48
N GLU A 81 -10.19 -22.15 -12.60
CA GLU A 81 -10.06 -20.75 -12.19
C GLU A 81 -9.85 -20.61 -10.68
N LEU A 82 -10.60 -21.36 -9.87
CA LEU A 82 -10.44 -21.40 -8.42
C LEU A 82 -9.03 -21.86 -8.03
N GLU A 83 -8.53 -22.93 -8.65
CA GLU A 83 -7.17 -23.44 -8.45
C GLU A 83 -6.12 -22.41 -8.87
N GLN A 84 -6.29 -21.77 -10.03
CA GLN A 84 -5.39 -20.71 -10.50
C GLN A 84 -5.39 -19.49 -9.57
N ASN A 85 -6.54 -19.09 -9.03
CA ASN A 85 -6.62 -18.00 -8.06
C ASN A 85 -5.87 -18.33 -6.77
N ALA A 86 -5.98 -19.56 -6.29
CA ALA A 86 -5.32 -20.03 -5.07
C ALA A 86 -3.80 -20.20 -5.21
N ASN A 87 -3.34 -20.64 -6.38
CA ASN A 87 -1.94 -21.02 -6.62
C ASN A 87 -1.18 -20.01 -7.51
N HIS A 88 -1.76 -18.83 -7.77
CA HIS A 88 -1.13 -17.81 -8.60
C HIS A 88 0.23 -17.38 -8.01
N PRO A 89 1.31 -17.21 -8.81
CA PRO A 89 2.61 -16.79 -8.29
C PRO A 89 2.55 -15.51 -7.45
N ARG A 90 1.81 -14.49 -7.93
CA ARG A 90 1.59 -13.23 -7.19
C ARG A 90 0.74 -13.40 -5.92
N ARG A 91 -0.16 -14.39 -5.87
CA ARG A 91 -0.91 -14.71 -4.64
C ARG A 91 0.01 -15.32 -3.59
N LEU A 92 0.93 -16.21 -4.01
CA LEU A 92 1.93 -16.82 -3.15
C LEU A 92 2.97 -15.79 -2.68
N GLU A 93 3.31 -14.80 -3.51
CA GLU A 93 4.16 -13.67 -3.13
C GLU A 93 3.52 -12.82 -2.02
N ILE A 94 2.23 -12.46 -2.16
CA ILE A 94 1.47 -11.75 -1.11
C ILE A 94 1.45 -12.56 0.20
N GLU A 95 1.28 -13.88 0.09
CA GLU A 95 1.33 -14.77 1.25
C GLU A 95 2.70 -14.78 1.93
N ALA A 96 3.77 -14.86 1.15
CA ALA A 96 5.13 -14.89 1.66
C ALA A 96 5.45 -13.58 2.41
N LEU A 97 5.06 -12.44 1.85
CA LEU A 97 5.20 -11.13 2.50
C LEU A 97 4.38 -11.04 3.79
N PHE A 98 3.16 -11.59 3.80
CA PHE A 98 2.35 -11.63 5.01
C PHE A 98 2.98 -12.51 6.10
N LYS A 99 3.52 -13.68 5.73
CA LYS A 99 4.25 -14.57 6.66
C LYS A 99 5.53 -13.94 7.20
N GLU A 100 6.21 -13.14 6.38
CA GLU A 100 7.35 -12.35 6.83
C GLU A 100 6.94 -11.34 7.91
N ALA A 101 5.82 -10.64 7.71
CA ALA A 101 5.26 -9.74 8.73
C ALA A 101 4.87 -10.50 10.00
N GLN A 102 4.24 -11.67 9.88
CA GLN A 102 3.90 -12.52 11.02
C GLN A 102 5.14 -12.91 11.83
N SER A 103 6.19 -13.39 11.17
CA SER A 103 7.46 -13.76 11.80
C SER A 103 8.13 -12.58 12.52
N LEU A 104 8.11 -11.41 11.88
CA LEU A 104 8.65 -10.19 12.47
C LEU A 104 7.87 -9.80 13.73
N VAL A 105 6.53 -9.86 13.68
CA VAL A 105 5.68 -9.61 14.84
C VAL A 105 5.93 -10.64 15.95
N GLU A 106 6.01 -11.93 15.64
CA GLU A 106 6.31 -12.99 16.62
C GLU A 106 7.60 -12.70 17.41
N ARG A 107 8.63 -12.22 16.71
CA ARG A 107 9.91 -11.88 17.33
C ARG A 107 9.83 -10.65 18.23
N GLU A 108 9.13 -9.62 17.78
CA GLU A 108 9.18 -8.28 18.39
C GLU A 108 8.03 -8.00 19.39
N ILE A 109 7.00 -8.86 19.49
CA ILE A 109 5.80 -8.58 20.30
C ILE A 109 5.98 -8.81 21.82
N THR A 110 6.99 -9.57 22.22
CA THR A 110 7.22 -9.96 23.63
C THR A 110 7.28 -8.79 24.64
N PRO A 111 7.92 -7.64 24.32
CA PRO A 111 7.96 -6.48 25.23
C PRO A 111 6.57 -5.94 25.60
N PHE A 112 5.60 -5.99 24.68
CA PHE A 112 4.24 -5.50 24.94
C PHE A 112 3.53 -6.30 26.04
N TYR A 113 3.73 -7.62 26.09
CA TYR A 113 3.14 -8.46 27.14
C TYR A 113 3.69 -8.17 28.53
N LYS A 114 4.89 -7.57 28.61
CA LYS A 114 5.48 -7.09 29.86
C LYS A 114 5.04 -5.66 30.22
N GLY A 115 4.13 -5.07 29.44
CA GLY A 115 3.68 -3.69 29.60
C GLY A 115 4.64 -2.64 29.03
N GLY A 116 5.70 -3.07 28.34
CA GLY A 116 6.64 -2.19 27.67
C GLY A 116 6.03 -1.53 26.44
N ASN A 117 6.54 -0.35 26.08
CA ASN A 117 6.21 0.38 24.84
C ASN A 117 7.45 0.59 23.94
N CYS A 118 8.53 -0.15 24.19
CA CYS A 118 9.73 -0.07 23.36
C CYS A 118 9.49 -0.83 22.06
N ILE A 119 9.45 -0.08 20.97
CA ILE A 119 9.44 -0.58 19.61
C ILE A 119 10.85 -0.41 19.09
N SER A 120 11.43 -1.48 18.54
CA SER A 120 12.76 -1.41 17.91
C SER A 120 12.66 -0.70 16.56
N ASP A 121 13.65 0.12 16.23
CA ASP A 121 13.74 0.76 14.90
C ASP A 121 13.74 -0.31 13.80
N GLU A 122 14.37 -1.47 14.05
CA GLU A 122 14.35 -2.64 13.18
C GLU A 122 12.93 -3.18 12.92
N PHE A 123 12.03 -3.11 13.90
CA PHE A 123 10.64 -3.54 13.74
C PHE A 123 9.85 -2.57 12.87
N GLU A 124 9.98 -1.26 13.12
CA GLU A 124 9.32 -0.22 12.33
C GLU A 124 9.80 -0.25 10.87
N GLU A 125 11.12 -0.28 10.65
CA GLU A 125 11.73 -0.36 9.32
C GLU A 125 11.33 -1.65 8.58
N GLY A 126 11.32 -2.79 9.28
CA GLY A 126 10.93 -4.07 8.69
C GLY A 126 9.46 -4.10 8.24
N ILE A 127 8.54 -3.58 9.05
CA ILE A 127 7.13 -3.46 8.66
C ILE A 127 6.97 -2.48 7.50
N GLN A 128 7.67 -1.34 7.53
CA GLN A 128 7.62 -0.36 6.45
C GLN A 128 8.12 -0.93 5.11
N ASP A 129 9.19 -1.72 5.13
CA ASP A 129 9.71 -2.42 3.95
C ASP A 129 8.69 -3.43 3.39
N ILE A 130 8.05 -4.21 4.26
CA ILE A 130 7.01 -5.17 3.84
C ILE A 130 5.83 -4.44 3.19
N VAL A 131 5.38 -3.32 3.76
CA VAL A 131 4.32 -2.48 3.16
C VAL A 131 4.74 -2.01 1.77
N LEU A 132 5.98 -1.54 1.61
CA LEU A 132 6.51 -1.10 0.32
C LEU A 132 6.55 -2.24 -0.70
N ARG A 133 7.00 -3.45 -0.32
CA ARG A 133 7.01 -4.60 -1.24
C ARG A 133 5.60 -5.06 -1.59
N LEU A 134 4.66 -5.05 -0.64
CA LEU A 134 3.25 -5.37 -0.89
C LEU A 134 2.60 -4.40 -1.90
N THR A 135 2.94 -3.11 -1.84
CA THR A 135 2.47 -2.11 -2.83
C THR A 135 3.18 -2.20 -4.18
N GLN A 136 4.13 -3.13 -4.36
CA GLN A 136 4.77 -3.41 -5.65
C GLN A 136 4.25 -4.69 -6.29
N VAL A 137 3.52 -5.54 -5.55
CA VAL A 137 2.99 -6.79 -6.11
C VAL A 137 1.93 -6.49 -7.17
N LYS A 138 2.19 -6.91 -8.41
CA LYS A 138 1.29 -6.71 -9.57
C LYS A 138 0.05 -7.60 -9.51
N THR A 139 -1.09 -7.04 -9.89
CA THR A 139 -2.39 -7.73 -9.90
C THR A 139 -2.86 -8.15 -11.29
N GLY A 140 -2.36 -7.54 -12.37
CA GLY A 140 -2.72 -7.88 -13.75
C GLY A 140 -4.23 -7.85 -14.04
N GLY A 141 -4.94 -6.90 -13.43
CA GLY A 141 -6.39 -6.70 -13.51
C GLY A 141 -7.21 -7.72 -12.70
N LYS A 142 -6.58 -8.71 -12.07
CA LYS A 142 -7.31 -9.79 -11.38
C LYS A 142 -7.89 -9.31 -10.06
N VAL A 143 -9.21 -9.39 -9.95
CA VAL A 143 -9.97 -9.04 -8.73
C VAL A 143 -9.51 -9.86 -7.52
N SER A 144 -9.26 -11.16 -7.69
CA SER A 144 -8.73 -12.05 -6.66
C SER A 144 -7.43 -11.55 -6.05
N LEU A 145 -6.49 -11.10 -6.89
CA LEU A 145 -5.20 -10.56 -6.46
C LEU A 145 -5.33 -9.17 -5.83
N ARG A 146 -6.15 -8.28 -6.39
CA ARG A 146 -6.43 -6.95 -5.79
C ARG A 146 -6.99 -7.10 -4.38
N LYS A 147 -7.95 -8.00 -4.20
CA LYS A 147 -8.56 -8.31 -2.91
C LYS A 147 -7.54 -8.91 -1.92
N ALA A 148 -6.72 -9.86 -2.36
CA ALA A 148 -5.67 -10.44 -1.52
C ALA A 148 -4.67 -9.37 -1.05
N ARG A 149 -4.13 -8.58 -1.99
CA ARG A 149 -3.17 -7.51 -1.70
C ARG A 149 -3.76 -6.47 -0.76
N TYR A 150 -4.99 -6.02 -1.02
CA TYR A 150 -5.70 -5.06 -0.19
C TYR A 150 -5.92 -5.57 1.24
N ARG A 151 -6.41 -6.80 1.41
CA ARG A 151 -6.60 -7.40 2.74
C ARG A 151 -5.30 -7.45 3.54
N THR A 152 -4.22 -7.92 2.91
CA THR A 152 -2.91 -7.98 3.54
C THR A 152 -2.38 -6.59 3.90
N LEU A 153 -2.43 -5.63 2.95
CA LEU A 153 -2.02 -4.25 3.20
C LEU A 153 -2.82 -3.61 4.34
N THR A 154 -4.13 -3.79 4.40
CA THR A 154 -4.96 -3.23 5.47
C THR A 154 -4.49 -3.71 6.85
N LYS A 155 -4.15 -4.99 6.99
CA LYS A 155 -3.64 -5.56 8.25
C LYS A 155 -2.25 -5.05 8.60
N VAL A 156 -1.32 -5.08 7.63
CA VAL A 156 0.08 -4.68 7.88
C VAL A 156 0.19 -3.16 8.11
N CYS A 157 -0.54 -2.34 7.36
CA CYS A 157 -0.60 -0.89 7.58
C CYS A 157 -1.25 -0.54 8.92
N ALA A 158 -2.26 -1.29 9.38
CA ALA A 158 -2.80 -1.09 10.72
C ALA A 158 -1.74 -1.35 11.80
N VAL A 159 -0.95 -2.41 11.66
CA VAL A 159 0.19 -2.67 12.56
C VAL A 159 1.22 -1.54 12.49
N GLN A 160 1.57 -1.07 11.29
CA GLN A 160 2.46 0.08 11.11
C GLN A 160 1.94 1.32 11.84
N GLU A 161 0.66 1.67 11.70
CA GLU A 161 0.07 2.83 12.37
C GLU A 161 0.04 2.67 13.90
N ILE A 162 -0.21 1.46 14.40
CA ILE A 162 -0.16 1.16 15.83
C ILE A 162 1.27 1.30 16.37
N ILE A 163 2.27 0.89 15.58
CA ILE A 163 3.68 1.04 15.92
C ILE A 163 4.07 2.53 15.93
N GLU A 164 3.81 3.25 14.84
CA GLU A 164 4.17 4.67 14.72
C GLU A 164 3.50 5.55 15.77
N SER A 165 2.24 5.25 16.14
CA SER A 165 1.55 5.95 17.22
C SER A 165 2.22 5.69 18.58
N GLY A 166 2.70 4.48 18.84
CA GLY A 166 3.48 4.15 20.03
C GLY A 166 4.83 4.87 20.12
N VAL A 167 5.49 5.14 18.98
CA VAL A 167 6.81 5.83 18.91
C VAL A 167 6.66 7.35 18.96
N LYS A 168 5.73 7.92 18.19
CA LYS A 168 5.57 9.39 18.04
C LYS A 168 4.79 10.04 19.18
N GLN A 169 4.05 9.24 19.96
CA GLN A 169 3.42 9.66 21.22
C GLN A 169 4.10 8.93 22.38
N GLN A 170 5.32 9.35 22.72
CA GLN A 170 5.65 9.38 24.14
C GLN A 170 4.61 10.30 24.78
N LEU A 171 3.56 9.71 25.35
CA LEU A 171 2.70 10.38 26.31
C LEU A 171 3.59 11.23 27.21
N SER A 172 3.13 12.43 27.55
CA SER A 172 3.74 13.25 28.60
C SER A 172 4.15 12.28 29.71
N LEU A 173 5.46 12.07 29.90
CA LEU A 173 6.04 10.93 30.63
C LEU A 173 5.17 10.52 31.83
N PRO A 174 4.97 9.20 32.09
CA PRO A 174 4.05 8.76 33.13
C PRO A 174 4.30 9.58 34.40
N LEU A 175 3.26 10.31 34.83
CA LEU A 175 3.38 11.21 35.97
C LEU A 175 3.90 10.41 37.17
N SER A 176 4.72 11.05 38.01
CA SER A 176 5.24 10.40 39.22
C SER A 176 4.09 9.84 40.05
N ASN A 177 4.24 8.60 40.52
CA ASN A 177 3.26 7.95 41.40
C ASN A 177 2.99 8.76 42.68
N ASP A 178 3.95 9.60 43.08
CA ASP A 178 3.85 10.45 44.27
C ASP A 178 2.99 11.71 44.05
N ALA A 179 2.58 12.00 42.80
CA ALA A 179 1.82 13.21 42.48
C ALA A 179 0.36 13.17 42.97
N HIS A 180 -0.29 11.98 42.89
CA HIS A 180 -1.69 11.76 43.30
C HIS A 180 -2.05 10.26 43.33
N PRO A 181 -2.96 9.79 44.21
CA PRO A 181 -3.40 8.39 44.23
C PRO A 181 -3.91 7.88 42.88
N SER A 182 -4.66 8.72 42.14
CA SER A 182 -5.18 8.38 40.80
C SER A 182 -4.08 8.15 39.76
N VAL A 183 -2.90 8.75 39.91
CA VAL A 183 -1.80 8.61 38.93
C VAL A 183 -1.27 7.18 38.90
N SER A 184 -1.12 6.53 40.05
CA SER A 184 -0.71 5.11 40.11
C SER A 184 -1.68 4.21 39.36
N LYS A 185 -3.00 4.47 39.48
CA LYS A 185 -4.02 3.72 38.73
C LYS A 185 -4.01 4.04 37.24
N ILE A 186 -3.80 5.29 36.83
CA ILE A 186 -3.65 5.66 35.40
C ILE A 186 -2.41 4.97 34.81
N ASN A 187 -1.28 4.96 35.51
CA ASN A 187 -0.05 4.27 35.10
C ASN A 187 -0.27 2.76 34.96
N SER A 188 -1.02 2.14 35.89
CA SER A 188 -1.42 0.73 35.79
C SER A 188 -2.28 0.49 34.55
N VAL A 189 -3.28 1.33 34.29
CA VAL A 189 -4.13 1.20 33.09
C VAL A 189 -3.30 1.36 31.83
N MET A 190 -2.36 2.31 31.77
CA MET A 190 -1.46 2.47 30.63
C MET A 190 -0.63 1.21 30.35
N CYS A 191 -0.14 0.53 31.40
CA CYS A 191 0.54 -0.76 31.25
C CYS A 191 -0.38 -1.82 30.62
N ASP A 192 -1.65 -1.87 31.03
CA ASP A 192 -2.63 -2.78 30.44
C ASP A 192 -3.04 -2.39 29.01
N VAL A 193 -3.05 -1.09 28.69
CA VAL A 193 -3.20 -0.59 27.30
C VAL A 193 -2.04 -1.06 26.43
N ASN A 194 -0.81 -1.04 26.92
CA ASN A 194 0.35 -1.55 26.18
C ASN A 194 0.25 -3.07 25.92
N LYS A 195 -0.23 -3.85 26.90
CA LYS A 195 -0.51 -5.27 26.70
C LYS A 195 -1.60 -5.49 25.66
N ALA A 196 -2.69 -4.72 25.75
CA ALA A 196 -3.79 -4.75 24.80
C ALA A 196 -3.34 -4.37 23.38
N ARG A 197 -2.40 -3.43 23.24
CA ARG A 197 -1.74 -3.08 21.98
C ARG A 197 -1.00 -4.28 21.39
N GLY A 198 -0.21 -4.99 22.20
CA GLY A 198 0.42 -6.25 21.81
C GLY A 198 -0.61 -7.26 21.32
N THR A 199 -1.65 -7.55 22.11
CA THR A 199 -2.73 -8.47 21.73
C THR A 199 -3.41 -8.05 20.42
N LEU A 200 -3.63 -6.75 20.18
CA LEU A 200 -4.18 -6.25 18.92
C LEU A 200 -3.28 -6.55 17.73
N ILE A 201 -1.97 -6.28 17.85
CA ILE A 201 -1.00 -6.56 16.80
C ILE A 201 -0.96 -8.07 16.49
N ALA A 202 -0.97 -8.92 17.52
CA ALA A 202 -1.04 -10.38 17.37
C ALA A 202 -2.32 -10.81 16.61
N LEU A 203 -3.48 -10.29 17.00
CA LEU A 203 -4.76 -10.57 16.37
C LEU A 203 -4.78 -10.15 14.89
N LEU A 204 -4.28 -8.95 14.58
CA LEU A 204 -4.21 -8.45 13.20
C LEU A 204 -3.34 -9.33 12.31
N MET A 205 -2.24 -9.86 12.84
CA MET A 205 -1.34 -10.75 12.12
C MET A 205 -1.79 -12.22 12.17
N GLY A 206 -2.82 -12.56 12.95
CA GLY A 206 -3.24 -13.96 13.13
C GLY A 206 -2.19 -14.81 13.86
N VAL A 207 -1.32 -14.17 14.63
CA VAL A 207 -0.28 -14.80 15.44
C VAL A 207 -0.83 -15.02 16.85
N SER A 208 -0.51 -16.18 17.41
CA SER A 208 -0.62 -16.58 18.83
C SER A 208 -1.32 -15.61 19.79
N SER A 209 -2.65 -15.58 19.74
CA SER A 209 -3.47 -15.05 20.82
C SER A 209 -4.64 -16.01 21.05
N ASN A 210 -4.87 -16.41 22.30
CA ASN A 210 -6.11 -17.11 22.69
C ASN A 210 -7.32 -16.15 22.69
N ASP A 211 -7.08 -14.89 22.36
CA ASP A 211 -8.02 -13.80 22.43
C ASP A 211 -8.80 -13.66 21.12
N THR A 212 -9.86 -12.87 21.17
CA THR A 212 -10.66 -12.50 20.00
C THR A 212 -10.83 -10.99 19.98
N CYS A 213 -11.14 -10.40 18.82
CA CYS A 213 -11.45 -8.96 18.74
C CYS A 213 -12.58 -8.55 19.70
N ARG A 214 -13.56 -9.44 19.93
CA ARG A 214 -14.63 -9.23 20.92
C ARG A 214 -14.10 -9.15 22.34
N HIS A 215 -13.25 -10.10 22.73
CA HIS A 215 -12.64 -10.11 24.06
C HIS A 215 -11.81 -8.82 24.28
N LEU A 216 -10.97 -8.47 23.31
CA LEU A 216 -10.14 -7.27 23.38
C LEU A 216 -10.97 -5.98 23.42
N SER A 217 -12.08 -5.92 22.68
CA SER A 217 -13.05 -4.81 22.75
C SER A 217 -13.61 -4.64 24.17
N CYS A 218 -14.01 -5.74 24.81
CA CYS A 218 -14.49 -5.73 26.19
C CYS A 218 -13.39 -5.26 27.17
N VAL A 219 -12.16 -5.75 27.02
CA VAL A 219 -11.01 -5.34 27.85
C VAL A 219 -10.77 -3.83 27.72
N LEU A 220 -10.66 -3.31 26.49
CA LEU A 220 -10.45 -1.88 26.25
C LEU A 220 -11.58 -1.01 26.82
N THR A 221 -12.84 -1.46 26.67
CA THR A 221 -14.00 -0.76 27.26
C THR A 221 -13.95 -0.75 28.79
N GLY A 222 -13.53 -1.86 29.41
CA GLY A 222 -13.32 -1.95 30.85
C GLY A 222 -12.24 -0.99 31.34
N LEU A 223 -11.14 -0.84 30.59
CA LEU A 223 -10.07 0.11 30.92
C LEU A 223 -10.55 1.57 30.87
N ILE A 224 -11.43 1.92 29.92
CA ILE A 224 -12.06 3.26 29.89
C ILE A 224 -12.91 3.48 31.15
N ALA A 225 -13.74 2.50 31.51
CA ALA A 225 -14.58 2.60 32.71
C ALA A 225 -13.74 2.76 33.99
N ASP A 226 -12.63 2.04 34.10
CA ASP A 226 -11.65 2.18 35.19
C ASP A 226 -11.07 3.60 35.27
N LEU A 227 -10.79 4.24 34.13
CA LEU A 227 -10.29 5.61 34.07
C LEU A 227 -11.38 6.64 34.43
N ASP A 228 -12.61 6.43 33.94
CA ASP A 228 -13.73 7.32 34.19
C ASP A 228 -14.17 7.33 35.66
N ALA A 229 -13.97 6.22 36.37
CA ALA A 229 -14.21 6.10 37.81
C ALA A 229 -13.22 6.90 38.68
N LEU A 230 -12.11 7.39 38.11
CA LEU A 230 -11.10 8.13 38.87
C LEU A 230 -11.53 9.57 39.15
N ASP A 231 -11.46 9.95 40.42
CA ASP A 231 -11.52 11.35 40.80
C ASP A 231 -10.20 12.06 40.47
N VAL A 232 -10.27 13.00 39.53
CA VAL A 232 -9.17 13.86 39.07
C VAL A 232 -9.55 15.33 39.13
N CYS A 233 -10.58 15.68 39.93
CA CYS A 233 -11.09 17.04 40.03
C CYS A 233 -10.01 18.00 40.53
N GLY A 234 -9.98 19.22 39.97
CA GLY A 234 -9.05 20.28 40.39
C GLY A 234 -7.59 20.14 39.93
N ARG A 235 -7.18 19.03 39.30
CA ARG A 235 -5.81 18.85 38.78
C ARG A 235 -5.78 18.68 37.26
N THR A 236 -5.52 19.77 36.55
CA THR A 236 -5.56 19.82 35.08
C THR A 236 -4.57 18.84 34.43
N GLU A 237 -3.37 18.71 34.96
CA GLU A 237 -2.33 17.81 34.43
C GLU A 237 -2.78 16.34 34.46
N ILE A 238 -3.35 15.89 35.58
CA ILE A 238 -3.81 14.51 35.75
C ILE A 238 -5.05 14.23 34.87
N ARG A 239 -5.95 15.21 34.75
CA ARG A 239 -7.11 15.11 33.86
C ARG A 239 -6.68 14.98 32.39
N ASN A 240 -5.69 15.76 31.97
CA ASN A 240 -5.12 15.68 30.62
C ASN A 240 -4.44 14.33 30.40
N TYR A 241 -3.62 13.88 31.36
CA TYR A 241 -2.97 12.57 31.28
C TYR A 241 -3.98 11.42 31.15
N ARG A 242 -5.03 11.40 31.99
CA ARG A 242 -6.14 10.44 31.86
C ARG A 242 -6.79 10.51 30.47
N LYS A 243 -7.05 11.72 29.97
CA LYS A 243 -7.67 11.94 28.65
C LYS A 243 -6.80 11.40 27.52
N GLU A 244 -5.49 11.60 27.58
CA GLU A 244 -4.54 11.05 26.60
C GLU A 244 -4.59 9.51 26.60
N VAL A 245 -4.64 8.86 27.78
CA VAL A 245 -4.77 7.39 27.85
C VAL A 245 -6.11 6.91 27.27
N VAL A 246 -7.21 7.62 27.51
CA VAL A 246 -8.52 7.30 26.88
C VAL A 246 -8.46 7.47 25.36
N GLU A 247 -7.80 8.51 24.86
CA GLU A 247 -7.59 8.72 23.42
C GLU A 247 -6.77 7.57 22.79
N GLU A 248 -5.75 7.07 23.49
CA GLU A 248 -5.01 5.87 23.07
C GLU A 248 -5.90 4.63 22.97
N ILE A 249 -6.74 4.37 23.98
CA ILE A 249 -7.67 3.24 23.96
C ILE A 249 -8.62 3.35 22.76
N ASN A 250 -9.19 4.54 22.54
CA ASN A 250 -10.10 4.79 21.43
C ASN A 250 -9.41 4.63 20.06
N LYS A 251 -8.11 4.91 19.94
CA LYS A 251 -7.35 4.64 18.71
C LYS A 251 -7.24 3.13 18.47
N LEU A 252 -6.89 2.34 19.49
CA LEU A 252 -6.79 0.88 19.36
C LEU A 252 -8.12 0.23 18.96
N GLN A 253 -9.24 0.71 19.51
CA GLN A 253 -10.57 0.19 19.17
C GLN A 253 -10.91 0.32 17.68
N LYS A 254 -10.39 1.33 16.96
CA LYS A 254 -10.66 1.54 15.52
C LYS A 254 -10.18 0.41 14.62
N TYR A 255 -9.26 -0.42 15.11
CA TYR A 255 -8.65 -1.50 14.34
C TYR A 255 -9.28 -2.88 14.59
N LEU A 256 -10.23 -3.00 15.53
CA LEU A 256 -10.86 -4.28 15.87
C LEU A 256 -11.82 -4.82 14.80
N ASP A 257 -12.35 -3.94 13.94
CA ASP A 257 -13.38 -4.27 12.93
C ASP A 257 -12.86 -4.30 11.48
N LEU A 258 -11.53 -4.36 11.28
CA LEU A 258 -10.93 -4.26 9.94
C LEU A 258 -11.32 -5.41 8.98
N ASP A 259 -11.59 -6.61 9.50
CA ASP A 259 -11.91 -7.78 8.66
C ASP A 259 -13.30 -7.68 8.00
N GLU A 260 -14.25 -6.96 8.60
CA GLU A 260 -15.57 -6.76 8.00
C GLU A 260 -15.51 -5.75 6.85
N GLU A 261 -14.80 -4.63 7.03
CA GLU A 261 -14.58 -3.63 5.99
C GLU A 261 -13.84 -4.23 4.77
N ALA A 262 -12.92 -5.18 5.02
CA ALA A 262 -12.07 -5.75 3.98
C ALA A 262 -12.75 -6.78 3.04
N ASN A 263 -14.02 -7.10 3.30
CA ASN A 263 -14.82 -8.01 2.48
C ASN A 263 -15.64 -7.31 1.40
N SER A 264 -15.80 -5.99 1.48
CA SER A 264 -16.58 -5.21 0.52
C SER A 264 -15.86 -5.03 -0.81
N THR A 265 -16.55 -5.29 -1.93
CA THR A 265 -16.00 -5.12 -3.29
C THR A 265 -15.48 -3.71 -3.54
N HIS A 266 -16.16 -2.69 -3.01
CA HIS A 266 -15.76 -1.29 -3.15
C HIS A 266 -14.44 -0.94 -2.43
N ALA A 267 -13.94 -1.82 -1.57
CA ALA A 267 -12.70 -1.61 -0.85
C ALA A 267 -11.46 -1.96 -1.67
N TYR A 268 -11.58 -2.88 -2.64
CA TYR A 268 -10.46 -3.37 -3.45
C TYR A 268 -10.69 -3.28 -4.97
N ASP A 269 -11.89 -2.89 -5.41
CA ASP A 269 -12.17 -2.49 -6.79
C ASP A 269 -12.45 -0.99 -6.81
N LEU A 270 -11.40 -0.21 -7.05
CA LEU A 270 -11.44 1.24 -6.84
C LEU A 270 -11.71 2.02 -8.13
N ALA A 271 -12.08 1.35 -9.22
CA ALA A 271 -12.30 2.00 -10.52
C ALA A 271 -13.34 3.14 -10.49
N GLN A 272 -14.33 3.05 -9.59
CA GLN A 272 -15.37 4.07 -9.39
C GLN A 272 -15.18 4.89 -8.11
N ASN A 273 -14.04 4.72 -7.43
CA ASN A 273 -13.77 5.45 -6.19
C ASN A 273 -13.46 6.93 -6.50
N GLN A 274 -14.15 7.84 -5.81
CA GLN A 274 -14.04 9.28 -6.07
C GLN A 274 -12.62 9.83 -5.83
N SER A 275 -11.90 9.32 -4.83
CA SER A 275 -10.51 9.74 -4.59
C SER A 275 -9.58 9.27 -5.71
N ILE A 276 -9.75 8.04 -6.21
CA ILE A 276 -8.98 7.53 -7.35
C ILE A 276 -9.28 8.33 -8.62
N LEU A 277 -10.56 8.61 -8.91
CA LEU A 277 -10.93 9.41 -10.08
C LEU A 277 -10.29 10.81 -10.06
N LYS A 278 -10.26 11.47 -8.89
CA LYS A 278 -9.57 12.75 -8.70
C LYS A 278 -8.06 12.64 -8.92
N ILE A 279 -7.43 11.59 -8.39
CA ILE A 279 -6.00 11.34 -8.58
C ILE A 279 -5.68 11.15 -10.07
N GLU A 280 -6.47 10.36 -10.79
CA GLU A 280 -6.29 10.15 -12.23
C GLU A 280 -6.53 11.41 -13.06
N GLU A 281 -7.48 12.26 -12.67
CA GLU A 281 -7.67 13.58 -13.30
C GLU A 281 -6.42 14.46 -13.11
N ILE A 282 -5.85 14.48 -11.90
CA ILE A 282 -4.61 15.23 -11.62
C ILE A 282 -3.43 14.67 -12.43
N ARG A 283 -3.28 13.35 -12.49
CA ARG A 283 -2.23 12.70 -13.30
C ARG A 283 -2.40 13.00 -14.79
N LYS A 284 -3.63 13.09 -15.29
CA LYS A 284 -3.91 13.50 -16.67
C LYS A 284 -3.43 14.94 -16.92
N LYS A 285 -3.78 15.89 -16.06
CA LYS A 285 -3.29 17.28 -16.15
C LYS A 285 -1.76 17.35 -16.09
N MET A 286 -1.15 16.60 -15.18
CA MET A 286 0.31 16.49 -15.09
C MET A 286 0.94 15.99 -16.41
N LYS A 287 0.35 14.98 -17.07
CA LYS A 287 0.81 14.50 -18.38
C LYS A 287 0.69 15.56 -19.48
N GLU A 288 -0.35 16.39 -19.43
CA GLU A 288 -0.51 17.53 -20.35
C GLU A 288 0.62 18.56 -20.16
N VAL A 289 0.91 18.93 -18.91
CA VAL A 289 2.05 19.82 -18.57
C VAL A 289 3.38 19.20 -19.02
N ASN A 290 3.60 17.91 -18.76
CA ASN A 290 4.80 17.20 -19.20
C ASN A 290 4.96 17.23 -20.73
N ALA A 291 3.88 16.98 -21.48
CA ALA A 291 3.91 17.01 -22.94
C ALA A 291 4.25 18.41 -23.49
N LEU A 292 3.84 19.47 -22.80
CA LEU A 292 4.21 20.85 -23.15
C LEU A 292 5.70 21.13 -22.86
N LEU A 293 6.20 20.65 -21.72
CA LEU A 293 7.60 20.79 -21.31
C LEU A 293 8.56 20.07 -22.27
N LEU A 294 8.22 18.86 -22.71
CA LEU A 294 9.07 18.07 -23.63
C LEU A 294 9.10 18.62 -25.06
N LYS A 295 8.09 19.40 -25.47
CA LYS A 295 8.01 19.99 -26.83
C LYS A 295 8.80 21.28 -26.99
N THR A 296 9.22 21.93 -25.91
CA THR A 296 9.77 23.29 -25.95
C THR A 296 11.11 23.35 -25.26
N GLU A 297 12.20 23.46 -26.03
CA GLU A 297 13.55 23.41 -25.47
C GLU A 297 14.02 24.71 -24.79
N GLN A 298 13.40 25.89 -25.03
CA GLN A 298 14.01 27.18 -24.63
C GLN A 298 13.04 28.36 -24.39
N LYS A 299 12.20 28.33 -23.34
CA LYS A 299 11.48 29.54 -22.89
C LYS A 299 11.33 29.59 -21.36
N GLN A 300 12.08 30.50 -20.72
CA GLN A 300 12.08 30.70 -19.26
C GLN A 300 10.69 31.01 -18.67
N ASP A 301 9.84 31.74 -19.41
CA ASP A 301 8.47 32.05 -18.98
C ASP A 301 7.56 30.82 -18.90
N LEU A 302 7.82 29.79 -19.70
CA LEU A 302 7.06 28.53 -19.67
C LEU A 302 7.42 27.69 -18.46
N TYR A 303 8.68 27.68 -18.02
CA TYR A 303 9.08 26.96 -16.81
C TYR A 303 8.40 27.51 -15.56
N LEU A 304 8.32 28.84 -15.42
CA LEU A 304 7.64 29.48 -14.29
C LEU A 304 6.14 29.13 -14.25
N GLY A 305 5.47 29.21 -15.40
CA GLY A 305 4.05 28.85 -15.51
C GLY A 305 3.77 27.38 -15.22
N SER A 306 4.52 26.47 -15.85
CA SER A 306 4.38 25.03 -15.64
C SER A 306 4.72 24.60 -14.21
N LYS A 307 5.72 25.21 -13.58
CA LYS A 307 6.08 24.92 -12.19
C LYS A 307 4.98 25.35 -11.22
N ALA A 308 4.41 26.54 -11.40
CA ALA A 308 3.28 27.01 -10.57
C ALA A 308 2.06 26.09 -10.74
N GLU A 309 1.77 25.64 -11.96
CA GLU A 309 0.71 24.68 -12.23
C GLU A 309 0.95 23.33 -11.53
N LEU A 310 2.16 22.78 -11.62
CA LEU A 310 2.54 21.54 -10.93
C LEU A 310 2.46 21.68 -9.41
N GLN A 311 2.87 22.80 -8.84
CA GLN A 311 2.69 23.08 -7.41
C GLN A 311 1.20 23.13 -7.02
N GLY A 312 0.37 23.72 -7.88
CA GLY A 312 -1.09 23.65 -7.74
C GLY A 312 -1.58 22.20 -7.71
N LEU A 313 -1.09 21.32 -8.60
CA LEU A 313 -1.46 19.90 -8.60
C LEU A 313 -1.06 19.18 -7.31
N ILE A 314 0.07 19.51 -6.69
CA ILE A 314 0.44 18.98 -5.36
C ILE A 314 -0.59 19.40 -4.30
N ALA A 315 -0.97 20.68 -4.26
CA ALA A 315 -1.98 21.15 -3.32
C ALA A 315 -3.33 20.42 -3.50
N HIS A 316 -3.76 20.18 -4.74
CA HIS A 316 -4.97 19.39 -5.02
C HIS A 316 -4.82 17.93 -4.56
N LEU A 317 -3.63 17.32 -4.71
CA LEU A 317 -3.38 15.96 -4.20
C LEU A 317 -3.46 15.91 -2.67
N ASP A 318 -2.96 16.92 -1.97
CA ASP A 318 -3.02 16.98 -0.50
C ASP A 318 -4.46 17.03 0.04
N GLU A 319 -5.38 17.66 -0.71
CA GLU A 319 -6.81 17.70 -0.40
C GLU A 319 -7.54 16.36 -0.66
N VAL A 320 -6.96 15.46 -1.46
CA VAL A 320 -7.55 14.13 -1.69
C VAL A 320 -7.41 13.29 -0.42
N SER A 321 -8.56 13.05 0.23
CA SER A 321 -8.64 12.15 1.38
C SER A 321 -8.47 10.69 0.94
N PRO A 322 -7.44 9.97 1.43
CA PRO A 322 -7.27 8.55 1.17
C PRO A 322 -8.16 7.67 2.06
N GLY A 323 -8.77 8.25 3.11
CA GLY A 323 -9.48 7.49 4.15
C GLY A 323 -8.57 6.44 4.81
N LYS A 324 -9.15 5.30 5.17
CA LYS A 324 -8.42 4.13 5.72
C LYS A 324 -7.82 3.21 4.64
N ASN A 325 -7.97 3.53 3.35
CA ASN A 325 -7.61 2.59 2.29
C ASN A 325 -6.12 2.73 1.90
N PRO A 326 -5.27 1.72 2.18
CA PRO A 326 -3.85 1.79 1.86
C PRO A 326 -3.57 1.91 0.36
N CYS A 327 -4.41 1.32 -0.50
CA CYS A 327 -4.24 1.42 -1.95
C CYS A 327 -4.50 2.84 -2.47
N ILE A 328 -5.45 3.58 -1.89
CA ILE A 328 -5.70 5.00 -2.25
C ILE A 328 -4.56 5.89 -1.72
N ARG A 329 -4.04 5.60 -0.52
CA ARG A 329 -2.87 6.29 0.03
C ARG A 329 -1.67 6.14 -0.91
N GLU A 330 -1.42 4.94 -1.39
CA GLU A 330 -0.35 4.65 -2.35
C GLU A 330 -0.58 5.31 -3.71
N ALA A 331 -1.82 5.29 -4.22
CA ALA A 331 -2.22 6.00 -5.43
C ALA A 331 -1.81 7.47 -5.39
N ARG A 332 -2.17 8.14 -4.29
CA ARG A 332 -1.87 9.54 -4.04
C ARG A 332 -0.37 9.77 -3.91
N ARG A 333 0.33 8.92 -3.18
CA ARG A 333 1.80 9.00 -3.01
C ARG A 333 2.52 8.91 -4.35
N ARG A 334 2.16 7.95 -5.20
CA ARG A 334 2.73 7.78 -6.55
C ARG A 334 2.48 9.00 -7.43
N ALA A 335 1.26 9.55 -7.40
CA ALA A 335 0.93 10.77 -8.13
C ALA A 335 1.73 11.99 -7.63
N VAL A 336 1.93 12.13 -6.32
CA VAL A 336 2.79 13.17 -5.74
C VAL A 336 4.22 13.03 -6.23
N ILE A 337 4.77 11.80 -6.25
CA ILE A 337 6.13 11.54 -6.74
C ILE A 337 6.26 11.90 -8.23
N GLU A 338 5.28 11.56 -9.06
CA GLU A 338 5.26 11.93 -10.49
C GLU A 338 5.33 13.45 -10.68
N VAL A 339 4.44 14.19 -10.01
CA VAL A 339 4.40 15.66 -10.09
C VAL A 339 5.69 16.28 -9.54
N GLN A 340 6.15 15.81 -8.37
CA GLN A 340 7.36 16.32 -7.73
C GLN A 340 8.60 16.08 -8.60
N THR A 341 8.66 14.95 -9.31
CA THR A 341 9.77 14.65 -10.21
C THR A 341 9.84 15.67 -11.35
N LEU A 342 8.71 16.07 -11.93
CA LEU A 342 8.68 17.14 -12.94
C LEU A 342 9.10 18.50 -12.37
N ILE A 343 8.66 18.85 -11.16
CA ILE A 343 9.10 20.07 -10.48
C ILE A 343 10.62 20.06 -10.31
N THR A 344 11.19 18.97 -9.80
CA THR A 344 12.64 18.86 -9.61
C THR A 344 13.42 18.93 -10.92
N TYR A 345 12.85 18.41 -12.02
CA TYR A 345 13.43 18.53 -13.35
C TYR A 345 13.50 19.98 -13.81
N ILE A 346 12.42 20.74 -13.62
CA ILE A 346 12.38 22.18 -13.94
C ILE A 346 13.40 22.94 -13.09
N ASP A 347 13.42 22.70 -11.77
CA ASP A 347 14.36 23.33 -10.84
C ASP A 347 15.82 23.11 -11.26
N LEU A 348 16.13 21.88 -11.68
CA LEU A 348 17.45 21.52 -12.14
C LEU A 348 17.81 22.22 -13.46
N LYS A 349 16.89 22.28 -14.42
CA LYS A 349 17.10 23.01 -15.68
C LYS A 349 17.35 24.50 -15.42
N GLU A 350 16.52 25.13 -14.60
CA GLU A 350 16.69 26.54 -14.22
C GLU A 350 18.04 26.78 -13.54
N ALA A 351 18.47 25.90 -12.63
CA ALA A 351 19.76 26.01 -11.95
C ALA A 351 20.93 25.90 -12.92
N LEU A 352 20.85 24.97 -13.89
CA LEU A 352 21.87 24.81 -14.93
C LEU A 352 21.93 26.01 -15.88
N GLU A 353 20.79 26.55 -16.30
CA GLU A 353 20.72 27.76 -17.14
C GLU A 353 21.28 28.98 -16.41
N LYS A 354 20.89 29.20 -15.15
CA LYS A 354 21.42 30.29 -14.33
C LYS A 354 22.94 30.21 -14.21
N ARG A 355 23.49 29.00 -14.08
CA ARG A 355 24.95 28.80 -14.05
C ARG A 355 25.63 29.17 -15.37
N GLN A 356 25.00 28.87 -16.51
CA GLN A 356 25.52 29.24 -17.84
C GLN A 356 25.54 30.76 -18.07
N MET A 357 24.64 31.51 -17.42
CA MET A 357 24.58 32.97 -17.52
C MET A 357 25.74 33.71 -16.82
N TYR A 358 26.47 33.06 -15.91
CA TYR A 358 27.60 33.66 -15.17
C TYR A 358 28.93 32.90 -15.37
N PRO A 359 29.44 32.81 -16.61
CA PRO A 359 30.61 32.00 -16.94
C PRO A 359 31.89 32.44 -16.19
N GLU A 360 32.04 33.73 -15.91
CA GLU A 360 33.19 34.30 -15.19
C GLU A 360 33.29 33.79 -13.75
N GLN A 361 32.15 33.58 -13.06
CA GLN A 361 32.11 33.04 -11.70
C GLN A 361 32.38 31.53 -11.68
N THR A 362 31.92 30.80 -12.71
CA THR A 362 32.15 29.36 -12.82
C THR A 362 33.62 29.00 -13.11
N ALA A 363 34.38 29.89 -13.77
CA ALA A 363 35.78 29.66 -14.09
C ALA A 363 36.65 29.57 -12.82
N ALA A 364 36.33 30.36 -11.80
CA ALA A 364 37.03 30.42 -10.51
C ALA A 364 36.63 29.32 -9.50
N GLU A 365 35.61 28.51 -9.80
CA GLU A 365 35.16 27.44 -8.90
C GLU A 365 36.19 26.31 -8.77
N HIS A 366 36.24 25.72 -7.57
CA HIS A 366 37.05 24.55 -7.29
C HIS A 366 36.62 23.35 -8.16
N GLN A 367 37.57 22.48 -8.49
CA GLN A 367 37.36 21.32 -9.37
C GLN A 367 36.26 20.38 -8.85
N SER A 368 36.16 20.21 -7.53
CA SER A 368 35.14 19.36 -6.91
C SER A 368 33.72 19.91 -7.12
N HIS A 369 33.51 21.22 -7.04
CA HIS A 369 32.22 21.86 -7.37
C HIS A 369 31.89 21.69 -8.85
N LYS A 370 32.86 21.92 -9.74
CA LYS A 370 32.69 21.70 -11.19
C LYS A 370 32.27 20.27 -11.49
N ALA A 371 32.89 19.27 -10.84
CA ALA A 371 32.54 17.86 -11.00
C ALA A 371 31.10 17.55 -10.58
N VAL A 372 30.63 18.05 -9.43
CA VAL A 372 29.23 17.88 -9.00
C VAL A 372 28.27 18.46 -10.03
N TRP A 373 28.55 19.66 -10.55
CA TRP A 373 27.71 20.27 -11.56
C TRP A 373 27.72 19.55 -12.91
N THR A 374 28.85 18.95 -13.31
CA THR A 374 28.90 18.08 -14.48
C THR A 374 27.94 16.90 -14.30
N VAL A 375 27.94 16.28 -13.11
CA VAL A 375 26.97 15.21 -12.80
C VAL A 375 25.53 15.73 -12.83
N LEU A 376 25.24 16.91 -12.26
CA LEU A 376 23.91 17.52 -12.31
C LEU A 376 23.42 17.75 -13.75
N GLY A 377 24.33 18.15 -14.66
CA GLY A 377 24.03 18.25 -16.09
C GLY A 377 23.65 16.90 -16.71
N ASN A 378 24.42 15.85 -16.41
CA ASN A 378 24.12 14.49 -16.87
C ASN A 378 22.79 13.99 -16.30
N LEU A 379 22.54 14.21 -15.01
CA LEU A 379 21.29 13.84 -14.34
C LEU A 379 20.08 14.54 -14.96
N SER A 380 20.22 15.80 -15.39
CA SER A 380 19.15 16.51 -16.10
C SER A 380 18.77 15.84 -17.43
N GLN A 381 19.77 15.39 -18.20
CA GLN A 381 19.54 14.66 -19.45
C GLN A 381 18.91 13.30 -19.18
N ILE A 382 19.46 12.53 -18.23
CA ILE A 382 18.92 11.23 -17.87
C ILE A 382 17.47 11.36 -17.34
N GLN A 383 17.20 12.35 -16.50
CA GLN A 383 15.86 12.59 -15.96
C GLN A 383 14.84 12.90 -17.07
N GLN A 384 15.22 13.64 -18.11
CA GLN A 384 14.37 13.88 -19.28
C GLN A 384 14.02 12.57 -20.01
N GLU A 385 14.98 11.66 -20.15
CA GLU A 385 14.75 10.34 -20.73
C GLU A 385 13.87 9.46 -19.81
N VAL A 386 14.09 9.49 -18.50
CA VAL A 386 13.26 8.78 -17.51
C VAL A 386 11.81 9.30 -17.51
N ILE A 387 11.62 10.62 -17.61
CA ILE A 387 10.29 11.24 -17.68
C ILE A 387 9.53 10.76 -18.92
N SER A 388 10.21 10.56 -20.05
CA SER A 388 9.61 10.09 -21.31
C SER A 388 9.57 8.56 -21.47
N PHE A 389 10.22 7.81 -20.58
CA PHE A 389 10.21 6.34 -20.58
C PHE A 389 8.80 5.76 -20.37
N ASP A 390 8.39 4.78 -21.17
CA ASP A 390 7.06 4.13 -21.08
C ASP A 390 7.17 2.59 -21.22
N GLY A 391 8.29 2.05 -20.77
CA GLY A 391 8.60 0.62 -20.85
C GLY A 391 8.50 -0.10 -19.50
N ASN A 392 9.04 -1.32 -19.46
CA ASN A 392 9.11 -2.15 -18.25
C ASN A 392 10.57 -2.48 -17.88
N ARG A 393 10.78 -3.16 -16.73
CA ARG A 393 12.14 -3.48 -16.24
C ARG A 393 12.96 -4.42 -17.14
N THR A 394 12.31 -5.16 -18.05
CA THR A 394 12.99 -6.05 -19.00
C THR A 394 13.47 -5.32 -20.26
N ASP A 395 13.06 -4.07 -20.45
CA ASP A 395 13.48 -3.28 -21.60
C ASP A 395 14.97 -2.89 -21.52
N LYS A 396 15.65 -2.98 -22.66
CA LYS A 396 17.05 -2.51 -22.79
C LYS A 396 17.20 -1.04 -22.41
N ASN A 397 16.18 -0.23 -22.66
CA ASN A 397 16.17 1.19 -22.30
C ASN A 397 16.12 1.39 -20.79
N TYR A 398 15.36 0.57 -20.05
CA TYR A 398 15.36 0.62 -18.59
C TYR A 398 16.76 0.31 -18.04
N MET A 399 17.33 -0.83 -18.44
CA MET A 399 18.67 -1.26 -18.00
C MET A 399 19.75 -0.20 -18.32
N ARG A 400 19.68 0.43 -19.49
CA ARG A 400 20.59 1.53 -19.85
C ARG A 400 20.41 2.75 -18.93
N LEU A 401 19.18 3.18 -18.67
CA LEU A 401 18.90 4.33 -17.81
C LEU A 401 19.35 4.07 -16.37
N GLU A 402 19.07 2.89 -15.85
CA GLU A 402 19.56 2.41 -14.54
C GLU A 402 21.09 2.47 -14.50
N GLU A 403 21.79 1.88 -15.48
CA GLU A 403 23.26 1.89 -15.56
C GLU A 403 23.84 3.32 -15.61
N LEU A 404 23.21 4.22 -16.38
CA LEU A 404 23.63 5.62 -16.47
C LEU A 404 23.51 6.34 -15.12
N LEU A 405 22.45 6.07 -14.36
CA LEU A 405 22.23 6.61 -13.02
C LEU A 405 23.23 6.03 -12.01
N THR A 406 23.49 4.72 -12.06
CA THR A 406 24.53 4.08 -11.24
C THR A 406 25.90 4.70 -11.51
N LYS A 407 26.24 4.97 -12.78
CA LYS A 407 27.48 5.67 -13.15
C LYS A 407 27.56 7.08 -12.56
N GLN A 408 26.44 7.81 -12.50
CA GLN A 408 26.42 9.14 -11.88
C GLN A 408 26.62 9.06 -10.35
N LEU A 409 26.06 8.04 -9.68
CA LEU A 409 26.29 7.83 -8.25
C LEU A 409 27.77 7.55 -7.97
N LEU A 410 28.39 6.65 -8.72
CA LEU A 410 29.83 6.36 -8.60
C LEU A 410 30.70 7.60 -8.89
N ALA A 411 30.31 8.41 -9.86
CA ALA A 411 31.00 9.67 -10.16
C ALA A 411 30.91 10.66 -9.00
N LEU A 412 29.76 10.74 -8.31
CA LEU A 412 29.59 11.57 -7.12
C LEU A 412 30.42 11.06 -5.94
N ASP A 413 30.49 9.74 -5.74
CA ASP A 413 31.30 9.14 -4.67
C ASP A 413 32.80 9.41 -4.86
N ALA A 414 33.25 9.50 -6.11
CA ALA A 414 34.63 9.85 -6.46
C ALA A 414 34.95 11.35 -6.26
N VAL A 415 33.97 12.21 -6.04
CA VAL A 415 34.22 13.64 -5.74
C VAL A 415 34.72 13.79 -4.31
N ASP A 416 35.98 14.17 -4.17
CA ASP A 416 36.58 14.59 -2.90
C ASP A 416 36.26 16.08 -2.63
N PRO A 417 35.46 16.39 -1.59
CA PRO A 417 35.13 17.76 -1.24
C PRO A 417 36.26 18.51 -0.51
N GLN A 418 37.37 17.85 -0.14
CA GLN A 418 38.54 18.45 0.52
C GLN A 418 38.21 19.32 1.75
N GLY A 419 37.14 18.97 2.47
CA GLY A 419 36.68 19.71 3.65
C GLY A 419 35.76 20.90 3.37
N ASP A 420 35.44 21.25 2.11
CA ASP A 420 34.45 22.28 1.79
C ASP A 420 33.02 21.78 2.07
N GLU A 421 32.41 22.34 3.12
CA GLU A 421 31.04 22.03 3.53
C GLU A 421 30.01 22.33 2.43
N ARG A 422 30.24 23.34 1.58
CA ARG A 422 29.34 23.65 0.46
C ARG A 422 29.39 22.54 -0.59
N CYS A 423 30.58 22.07 -0.93
CA CYS A 423 30.76 20.95 -1.85
C CYS A 423 30.17 19.64 -1.28
N LYS A 424 30.38 19.36 0.02
CA LYS A 424 29.75 18.20 0.70
C LYS A 424 28.23 18.24 0.60
N ALA A 425 27.62 19.38 0.89
CA ALA A 425 26.18 19.55 0.82
C ALA A 425 25.65 19.39 -0.61
N ALA A 426 26.30 20.01 -1.60
CA ALA A 426 25.94 19.90 -3.01
C ALA A 426 26.04 18.46 -3.52
N ARG A 427 27.13 17.75 -3.18
CA ARG A 427 27.31 16.32 -3.50
C ARG A 427 26.19 15.48 -2.90
N LYS A 428 25.86 15.67 -1.62
CA LYS A 428 24.78 14.94 -0.93
C LYS A 428 23.43 15.19 -1.60
N GLN A 429 23.14 16.43 -2.01
CA GLN A 429 21.92 16.76 -2.74
C GLN A 429 21.88 16.09 -4.13
N ALA A 430 23.00 16.07 -4.85
CA ALA A 430 23.09 15.38 -6.14
C ALA A 430 22.90 13.86 -6.02
N VAL A 431 23.46 13.24 -4.97
CA VAL A 431 23.23 11.81 -4.68
C VAL A 431 21.75 11.55 -4.43
N LYS A 432 21.09 12.37 -3.60
CA LYS A 432 19.66 12.25 -3.33
C LYS A 432 18.82 12.41 -4.60
N LEU A 433 19.19 13.35 -5.48
CA LEU A 433 18.54 13.53 -6.77
C LEU A 433 18.68 12.29 -7.66
N ALA A 434 19.88 11.74 -7.80
CA ALA A 434 20.11 10.53 -8.59
C ALA A 434 19.31 9.33 -8.06
N GLN A 435 19.27 9.15 -6.73
CA GLN A 435 18.46 8.13 -6.07
C GLN A 435 16.96 8.34 -6.31
N ASN A 436 16.47 9.58 -6.25
CA ASN A 436 15.07 9.89 -6.54
C ASN A 436 14.71 9.59 -8.00
N ILE A 437 15.61 9.87 -8.96
CA ILE A 437 15.39 9.56 -10.38
C ILE A 437 15.35 8.05 -10.60
N LEU A 438 16.26 7.27 -9.98
CA LEU A 438 16.22 5.81 -9.99
C LEU A 438 14.91 5.28 -9.42
N TYR A 439 14.54 5.74 -8.24
CA TYR A 439 13.30 5.35 -7.58
C TYR A 439 12.07 5.64 -8.45
N TYR A 440 12.04 6.79 -9.12
CA TYR A 440 10.97 7.14 -10.04
C TYR A 440 10.94 6.24 -11.29
N LEU A 441 12.10 5.91 -11.86
CA LEU A 441 12.22 4.97 -12.97
C LEU A 441 11.65 3.59 -12.60
N ASP A 442 11.99 3.08 -11.42
CA ASP A 442 11.46 1.81 -10.90
C ASP A 442 9.95 1.88 -10.72
N MET A 443 9.46 2.95 -10.09
CA MET A 443 8.03 3.16 -9.86
C MET A 443 7.24 3.23 -11.17
N LYS A 444 7.78 3.83 -12.25
CA LYS A 444 7.12 3.89 -13.55
C LYS A 444 6.96 2.52 -14.21
N THR A 445 7.86 1.58 -13.91
CA THR A 445 7.80 0.20 -14.45
C THR A 445 6.83 -0.70 -13.68
N ASP A 446 6.37 -0.24 -12.52
CA ASP A 446 5.33 -0.88 -11.74
C ASP A 446 3.97 -0.53 -12.36
N GLU A 447 3.37 -1.49 -13.06
CA GLU A 447 1.97 -1.41 -13.50
C GLU A 447 1.06 -1.51 -12.27
N TRP A 448 0.84 -0.37 -11.61
CA TRP A 448 -0.08 -0.28 -10.48
C TRP A 448 -1.52 -0.14 -10.97
N GLU A 449 -2.37 -1.06 -10.53
CA GLU A 449 -3.78 -1.10 -10.89
C GLU A 449 -4.65 -1.02 -9.62
N TYR A 450 -5.76 -0.30 -9.76
CA TYR A 450 -6.72 0.03 -8.70
C TYR A 450 -7.93 -0.90 -8.69
#